data_AF-A0A7X7QZH7-F1
#
_entry.id   AF-A0A7X7QZH7-F1
#
_cell.length_a   1.000
_cell.length_b   1.000
_cell.length_c   1.000
_cell.angle_alpha   90.00
_cell.angle_beta   90.00
_cell.angle_gamma   90.00
#
_symmetry.space_group_name_H-M   'P 1'
#
loop_
_entity.id
_entity.type
_entity.pdbx_description
1 polymer ?
#
loop_
_entity_poly.entity_id
_entity_poly.type
_entity_poly.pdbx_seq_one_letter_code
_entity_poly.pdbx_strand_id
1 'polypeptide(L)'
;ALQGGADWQTYGADAGFSYCCTKPTNDVLHYMCIPGDPLFQAAGADYHLAEGSPCIDAGAVQSWMTGTTDLDGNPRTHDGLVDMGCYEIIPEPGLLIVLNVGVLILWRNVLASARRGMCL
;
A
#
# COMPACT_ATOMS: atom_id res chain seq x y z
N ALA A 1 -0.89 2.44 34.41
CA ALA A 1 -1.27 2.47 32.99
C ALA A 1 -0.58 1.30 32.31
N LEU A 2 -1.30 0.45 31.60
CA LEU A 2 -0.65 -0.44 30.64
C LEU A 2 -0.18 0.47 29.50
N GLN A 3 1.12 0.51 29.21
CA GLN A 3 1.68 1.43 28.23
C GLN A 3 2.23 0.64 27.06
N GLY A 4 1.68 0.86 25.87
CA GLY A 4 2.15 0.34 24.58
C GLY A 4 3.47 0.94 24.09
N GLY A 5 4.21 1.66 24.94
CA GLY A 5 5.41 2.38 24.53
C GLY A 5 5.09 3.63 23.71
N ALA A 6 5.71 3.74 22.53
CA ALA A 6 5.54 4.88 21.61
C ALA A 6 4.24 4.80 20.78
N ASP A 7 3.64 3.61 20.70
CA ASP A 7 2.56 3.33 19.74
C ASP A 7 1.18 3.70 20.30
N TRP A 8 0.92 3.42 21.59
CA TRP A 8 -0.34 3.76 22.23
C TRP A 8 -0.23 3.87 23.76
N GLN A 9 -1.19 4.61 24.35
CA GLN A 9 -1.34 4.77 25.80
C GLN A 9 -2.81 4.61 26.20
N THR A 10 -3.07 3.90 27.30
CA THR A 10 -4.43 3.79 27.85
C THR A 10 -4.57 4.63 29.12
N TYR A 11 -5.70 5.34 29.21
CA TYR A 11 -6.09 6.15 30.37
C TYR A 11 -7.32 5.52 31.04
N GLY A 12 -7.13 4.37 31.70
CA GLY A 12 -8.20 3.63 32.37
C GLY A 12 -8.02 2.11 32.28
N ALA A 13 -8.86 1.36 32.99
CA ALA A 13 -8.80 -0.12 33.04
C ALA A 13 -9.58 -0.80 31.90
N ASP A 14 -10.53 -0.11 31.27
CA ASP A 14 -11.47 -0.68 30.29
C ASP A 14 -11.13 -0.34 28.82
N ALA A 15 -9.88 0.06 28.55
CA ALA A 15 -9.46 0.29 27.18
C ALA A 15 -9.34 -1.04 26.42
N GLY A 16 -9.74 -1.04 25.16
CA GLY A 16 -9.63 -2.20 24.29
C GLY A 16 -9.38 -1.79 22.84
N PHE A 17 -8.74 -2.70 22.11
CA PHE A 17 -8.49 -2.58 20.69
C PHE A 17 -9.45 -3.50 19.93
N SER A 18 -9.95 -3.02 18.80
CA SER A 18 -10.79 -3.83 17.92
C SER A 18 -10.44 -3.57 16.46
N TYR A 19 -10.34 -4.63 15.65
CA TYR A 19 -10.15 -4.54 14.19
C TYR A 19 -8.96 -3.66 13.78
N CYS A 20 -7.84 -3.77 14.50
CA CYS A 20 -6.63 -3.00 14.20
C CYS A 20 -5.37 -3.87 14.19
N CYS A 21 -4.27 -3.33 13.66
CA CYS A 21 -2.94 -3.89 13.82
C CYS A 21 -2.16 -3.04 14.85
N THR A 22 -1.67 -3.68 15.90
CA THR A 22 -0.93 -2.97 16.96
C THR A 22 0.00 -3.93 17.71
N LYS A 23 1.16 -3.43 18.12
CA LYS A 23 2.09 -4.11 19.03
C LYS A 23 2.72 -3.08 19.99
N PRO A 24 3.18 -3.49 21.17
CA PRO A 24 2.72 -4.68 21.88
C PRO A 24 1.24 -4.52 22.29
N THR A 25 0.48 -5.61 22.43
CA THR A 25 -0.89 -5.55 22.95
C THR A 25 -0.94 -5.43 24.47
N ASN A 26 0.13 -5.82 25.18
CA ASN A 26 0.28 -5.75 26.64
C ASN A 26 -0.93 -6.30 27.42
N ASP A 27 -1.54 -7.37 26.92
CA ASP A 27 -2.75 -8.00 27.47
C ASP A 27 -3.95 -7.06 27.64
N VAL A 28 -3.94 -5.89 26.98
CA VAL A 28 -5.14 -5.07 26.81
C VAL A 28 -6.15 -5.87 26.00
N LEU A 29 -7.44 -5.75 26.37
CA LEU A 29 -8.53 -6.41 25.67
C LEU A 29 -8.42 -6.13 24.16
N HIS A 30 -8.33 -7.19 23.36
CA HIS A 30 -8.21 -7.06 21.91
C HIS A 30 -9.17 -8.02 21.21
N TYR A 31 -9.91 -7.51 20.23
CA TYR A 31 -10.84 -8.29 19.43
C TYR A 31 -10.54 -8.15 17.95
N MET A 32 -10.31 -9.26 17.25
CA MET A 32 -9.96 -9.27 15.82
C MET A 32 -8.78 -8.32 15.49
N CYS A 33 -7.79 -8.27 16.37
CA CYS A 33 -6.58 -7.47 16.18
C CYS A 33 -5.41 -8.34 15.71
N ILE A 34 -4.52 -7.75 14.92
CA ILE A 34 -3.25 -8.37 14.52
C ILE A 34 -2.15 -7.84 15.44
N PRO A 35 -1.53 -8.69 16.28
CA PRO A 35 -0.47 -8.28 17.20
C PRO A 35 0.87 -8.13 16.47
N GLY A 36 0.97 -7.14 15.59
CA GLY A 36 2.08 -6.96 14.66
C GLY A 36 2.43 -5.49 14.39
N ASP A 37 3.50 -5.30 13.63
CA ASP A 37 3.88 -3.99 13.09
C ASP A 37 3.13 -3.78 11.77
N PRO A 38 2.41 -2.67 11.55
CA PRO A 38 1.85 -2.39 10.24
C PRO A 38 2.93 -2.12 9.17
N LEU A 39 4.20 -1.93 9.56
CA LEU A 39 5.31 -1.67 8.63
C LEU A 39 5.01 -0.50 7.69
N PHE A 40 4.61 0.65 8.24
CA PHE A 40 4.45 1.85 7.44
C PHE A 40 5.79 2.32 6.85
N GLN A 41 5.77 2.80 5.61
CA GLN A 41 6.97 3.32 4.93
C GLN A 41 7.65 4.43 5.74
N ALA A 42 6.88 5.36 6.32
CA ALA A 42 7.38 6.35 7.27
C ALA A 42 6.28 6.79 8.26
N ALA A 43 6.21 6.16 9.42
CA ALA A 43 5.21 6.50 10.44
C ALA A 43 5.18 8.02 10.75
N GLY A 44 4.00 8.64 10.61
CA GLY A 44 3.81 10.09 10.81
C GLY A 44 3.96 10.96 9.55
N ALA A 45 4.36 10.37 8.42
CA ALA A 45 4.53 11.08 7.14
C ALA A 45 3.97 10.29 5.95
N ASP A 46 4.22 8.99 5.92
CA ASP A 46 3.80 8.07 4.87
C ASP A 46 3.26 6.77 5.50
N TYR A 47 1.95 6.59 5.39
CA TYR A 47 1.21 5.46 5.96
C TYR A 47 0.94 4.35 4.95
N HIS A 48 1.60 4.36 3.78
CA HIS A 48 1.61 3.20 2.91
C HIS A 48 2.27 2.01 3.61
N LEU A 49 1.77 0.81 3.35
CA LEU A 49 2.34 -0.43 3.87
C LEU A 49 3.60 -0.78 3.08
N ALA A 50 4.63 -1.26 3.78
CA ALA A 50 5.79 -1.87 3.17
C ALA A 50 5.52 -3.35 2.83
N GLU A 51 6.31 -3.89 1.90
CA GLU A 51 6.26 -5.31 1.54
C GLU A 51 6.45 -6.19 2.79
N GLY A 52 5.60 -7.21 2.93
CA GLY A 52 5.61 -8.12 4.08
C GLY A 52 4.85 -7.59 5.30
N SER A 53 4.15 -6.46 5.20
CA SER A 53 3.25 -6.00 6.25
C SER A 53 2.17 -7.04 6.56
N PRO A 54 1.89 -7.34 7.84
CA PRO A 54 0.81 -8.23 8.23
C PRO A 54 -0.58 -7.59 8.03
N CYS A 55 -0.64 -6.31 7.63
CA CYS A 55 -1.87 -5.60 7.32
C CYS A 55 -2.35 -5.81 5.88
N ILE A 56 -1.48 -6.34 5.01
CA ILE A 56 -1.80 -6.60 3.60
C ILE A 56 -2.85 -7.73 3.53
N ASP A 57 -3.90 -7.52 2.75
CA ASP A 57 -5.02 -8.45 2.52
C ASP A 57 -5.74 -8.93 3.80
N ALA A 58 -5.56 -8.23 4.92
CA ALA A 58 -5.98 -8.71 6.24
C ALA A 58 -7.26 -8.04 6.77
N GLY A 59 -7.79 -7.05 6.05
CA GLY A 59 -8.98 -6.31 6.43
C GLY A 59 -10.28 -7.07 6.16
N ALA A 60 -11.35 -6.66 6.86
CA ALA A 60 -12.67 -7.22 6.65
C ALA A 60 -13.38 -6.48 5.49
N VAL A 61 -13.64 -7.19 4.40
CA VAL A 61 -14.39 -6.65 3.26
C VAL A 61 -15.83 -6.34 3.67
N GLN A 62 -16.29 -5.13 3.34
CA GLN A 62 -17.65 -4.67 3.63
C GLN A 62 -18.36 -4.27 2.34
N SER A 63 -19.69 -4.41 2.30
CA SER A 63 -20.49 -4.13 1.10
C SER A 63 -20.31 -2.69 0.57
N TRP A 64 -20.16 -1.72 1.48
CA TRP A 64 -19.96 -0.31 1.13
C TRP A 64 -18.66 -0.04 0.40
N MET A 65 -17.67 -0.93 0.46
CA MET A 65 -16.37 -0.73 -0.20
C MET A 65 -16.44 -0.86 -1.72
N THR A 66 -17.50 -1.48 -2.24
CA THR A 66 -17.70 -1.71 -3.67
C THR A 66 -17.74 -0.39 -4.43
N GLY A 67 -16.79 -0.19 -5.35
CA GLY A 67 -16.70 1.02 -6.17
C GLY A 67 -16.21 2.26 -5.42
N THR A 68 -15.69 2.09 -4.20
CA THR A 68 -15.01 3.17 -3.46
C THR A 68 -13.51 3.12 -3.71
N THR A 69 -12.84 4.23 -3.41
CA THR A 69 -11.39 4.34 -3.53
C THR A 69 -10.75 4.63 -2.18
N ASP A 70 -9.47 4.27 -2.06
CA ASP A 70 -8.60 4.66 -0.96
C ASP A 70 -8.18 6.15 -1.07
N LEU A 71 -7.24 6.59 -0.23
CA LEU A 71 -6.76 7.97 -0.23
C LEU A 71 -5.87 8.34 -1.43
N ASP A 72 -5.33 7.35 -2.15
CA ASP A 72 -4.57 7.53 -3.38
C ASP A 72 -5.45 7.46 -4.64
N GLY A 73 -6.73 7.17 -4.47
CA GLY A 73 -7.68 7.00 -5.57
C GLY A 73 -7.69 5.60 -6.19
N ASN A 74 -6.98 4.63 -5.59
CA ASN A 74 -7.02 3.24 -6.00
C ASN A 74 -8.32 2.58 -5.51
N PRO A 75 -8.84 1.53 -6.17
CA PRO A 75 -9.97 0.77 -5.65
C PRO A 75 -9.69 0.29 -4.23
N ARG A 76 -10.65 0.48 -3.31
CA ARG A 76 -10.47 0.09 -1.90
C ARG A 76 -10.34 -1.43 -1.71
N THR A 77 -10.78 -2.21 -2.68
CA THR A 77 -10.64 -3.66 -2.67
C THR A 77 -9.88 -4.10 -3.92
N HIS A 78 -8.81 -4.86 -3.73
CA HIS A 78 -8.07 -5.49 -4.82
C HIS A 78 -8.24 -7.02 -4.74
N ASP A 79 -8.55 -7.68 -5.87
CA ASP A 79 -8.80 -9.13 -5.94
C ASP A 79 -9.79 -9.70 -4.90
N GLY A 80 -10.72 -8.86 -4.43
CA GLY A 80 -11.72 -9.22 -3.43
C GLY A 80 -11.19 -9.24 -1.99
N LEU A 81 -9.98 -8.76 -1.76
CA LEU A 81 -9.35 -8.54 -0.47
C LEU A 81 -9.24 -7.04 -0.19
N VAL A 82 -8.86 -6.70 1.05
CA VAL A 82 -8.70 -5.32 1.49
C VAL A 82 -7.58 -5.20 2.52
N ASP A 83 -6.72 -4.21 2.40
CA ASP A 83 -5.68 -3.94 3.40
C ASP A 83 -6.26 -3.28 4.65
N MET A 84 -5.68 -3.58 5.81
CA MET A 84 -5.96 -2.81 7.02
C MET A 84 -5.28 -1.44 6.94
N GLY A 85 -6.06 -0.38 6.76
CA GLY A 85 -5.54 0.98 6.67
C GLY A 85 -6.38 1.89 5.78
N CYS A 86 -5.79 3.04 5.42
CA CYS A 86 -6.41 4.04 4.54
C CYS A 86 -5.89 3.97 3.09
N TYR A 87 -4.88 3.14 2.83
CA TYR A 87 -4.23 2.94 1.56
C TYR A 87 -4.25 1.45 1.23
N GLU A 88 -4.49 1.14 -0.03
CA GLU A 88 -4.45 -0.21 -0.57
C GLU A 88 -3.11 -0.42 -1.29
N ILE A 89 -2.40 -1.50 -0.99
CA ILE A 89 -1.26 -1.92 -1.79
C ILE A 89 -1.79 -2.50 -3.10
N ILE A 90 -1.55 -1.77 -4.19
CA ILE A 90 -1.79 -2.32 -5.52
C ILE A 90 -0.46 -2.90 -5.99
N PRO A 91 -0.29 -4.23 -6.05
CA PRO A 91 0.87 -4.79 -6.69
C PRO A 91 0.88 -4.29 -8.13
N GLU A 92 1.92 -3.54 -8.50
CA GLU A 92 2.15 -3.15 -9.88
C GLU A 92 2.00 -4.41 -10.73
N PRO A 93 1.11 -4.43 -11.75
CA PRO A 93 0.81 -5.64 -12.51
C PRO A 93 2.14 -6.23 -12.97
N GLY A 94 2.49 -7.36 -12.32
CA GLY A 94 3.86 -7.82 -12.14
C GLY A 94 4.65 -7.59 -13.41
N LEU A 95 5.43 -6.51 -13.40
CA LEU A 95 6.26 -6.01 -14.48
C LEU A 95 6.19 -6.89 -15.74
N LEU A 96 5.14 -6.72 -16.57
CA LEU A 96 5.28 -7.05 -17.97
C LEU A 96 6.23 -5.96 -18.49
N ILE A 97 7.54 -6.17 -18.36
CA ILE A 97 8.49 -5.52 -19.24
C ILE A 97 8.17 -6.07 -20.63
N VAL A 98 7.08 -5.60 -21.25
CA VAL A 98 7.15 -5.39 -22.69
C VAL A 98 8.23 -4.34 -22.78
N LEU A 99 9.44 -4.79 -23.09
CA LEU A 99 10.62 -3.99 -23.34
C LEU A 99 10.30 -3.00 -24.45
N ASN A 100 9.58 -1.92 -24.14
CA ASN A 100 9.53 -0.70 -24.93
C ASN A 100 10.76 0.17 -24.67
N VAL A 101 11.82 -0.40 -24.07
CA VAL A 101 13.19 0.08 -24.29
C VAL A 101 13.59 -0.08 -25.79
N GLY A 102 12.83 -0.85 -26.57
CA GLY A 102 13.00 -0.96 -28.03
C GLY A 102 12.24 0.05 -28.90
N VAL A 103 11.26 0.79 -28.40
CA VAL A 103 10.44 1.70 -29.24
C VAL A 103 10.76 3.18 -29.03
N LEU A 104 11.36 3.60 -27.91
CA LEU A 104 11.82 4.99 -27.79
C LEU A 104 13.26 5.22 -28.31
N ILE A 105 14.09 4.18 -28.40
CA ILE A 105 15.49 4.31 -28.85
C ILE A 105 15.66 3.99 -30.36
N LEU A 106 14.74 3.24 -30.99
CA LEU A 106 14.80 2.98 -32.44
C LEU A 106 14.05 4.02 -33.30
N TRP A 107 13.24 4.92 -32.71
CA TRP A 107 12.58 5.99 -33.46
C TRP A 107 13.36 7.32 -33.53
N ARG A 108 14.44 7.49 -32.75
CA ARG A 108 15.32 8.67 -32.86
C ARG A 108 16.41 8.53 -33.94
N ASN A 109 16.68 7.31 -34.42
CA ASN A 109 17.77 7.06 -35.38
C ASN A 109 17.32 6.90 -36.84
N VAL A 110 16.03 6.70 -37.13
CA VAL A 110 15.55 6.58 -38.53
C VAL A 110 15.15 7.94 -39.15
N LEU A 111 14.99 9.00 -38.34
CA LEU A 111 14.69 10.35 -38.86
C LEU A 111 15.92 11.27 -39.00
N ALA A 112 17.10 10.87 -38.50
CA ALA A 112 18.32 11.69 -38.59
C ALA A 112 19.17 11.45 -39.86
N SER A 113 18.87 10.42 -40.66
CA SER A 113 19.66 10.06 -41.86
C SER A 113 18.89 10.22 -43.18
N ALA A 114 17.91 11.13 -43.25
CA ALA A 114 17.14 11.38 -44.49
C ALA A 114 17.14 12.85 -44.96
N ARG A 115 18.06 13.70 -44.47
CA ARG A 115 18.16 15.12 -44.90
C ARG A 115 19.56 15.60 -45.28
N ARG A 116 20.45 14.72 -45.76
CA ARG A 116 21.69 15.15 -46.44
C ARG A 116 21.94 14.24 -47.64
N GLY A 117 21.48 14.69 -48.80
CA GLY A 117 21.64 13.97 -50.06
C GLY A 117 20.73 14.51 -51.15
N MET A 118 20.69 15.84 -51.28
CA MET A 118 20.04 16.53 -52.40
C MET A 118 21.16 16.95 -53.35
N CYS A 119 21.07 16.46 -54.58
CA CYS A 119 21.72 16.88 -55.83
C CYS A 119 23.00 17.75 -55.79
N LEU A 120 23.96 17.28 -56.61
CA LEU A 120 25.26 17.84 -57.04
C LEU A 120 26.42 17.68 -56.05
#